data_AF-A0A4Y9YG81-F1
#
_entry.id   AF-A0A4Y9YG81-F1
#
_cell.length_a   1.000
_cell.length_b   1.000
_cell.length_c   1.000
_cell.angle_alpha   90.00
_cell.angle_beta   90.00
_cell.angle_gamma   90.00
#
_symmetry.space_group_name_H-M   'P 1'
#
loop_
_entity.id
_entity.type
_entity.pdbx_description
1 polymer ?
#
loop_
_entity_poly.entity_id
_entity_poly.type
_entity_poly.pdbx_seq_one_letter_code
_entity_poly.pdbx_strand_id
1 'polypeptide(L)'
;MSKRPLSPATLPPSKRVHISWDGAHESTPRRTFDTLLYDELVLHIFSYLPWEDLCAVQATNRNWFRLSADNQLWKSLYLTEYGRSRLRGGRGFVGRTDGREVKPLPGRAHSDEVKNWKAMFRISTNWRTGRCDISKVEDDMQALAQTGNADIQTMNGAEQQLAGKTHMLLTGHFTIIASSQPSISPAITFISPTSHTTTIHAKCLRVQRPIQITALAVDQSPPSTSFTRIAVCLSNGELQVFEQHGVHLQTSSRKHYYIPPARTPRTTPILQVAYHHPVLATLSEKFHLSIYDVSSESMKLTHCLTSFTCFPPASMVLSSPEPSTHRLVLTYASPVYPKHWSVGVTEVILNSAPSSLHSTSSDPASAIRLISTRSTRAFDLPPGWLDTAKLAVLHEQWGRKVFEVAGTQTDGRWVILAPSDSVAPNTPSTSTTGILSPFSSMPLQLYRISFPSATANSSATPKLTFVRNLHGHTGPTAALALADGRCVSVGHDGSIWVWDLEAGTGAEVAPARDEEDEDSIESMEERWALAAKATVVFDERRIINAGVGGVVVRNFDI
;
A
#
# COMPACT_ATOMS: atom_id res chain seq x y z
N MET A 1 -74.68 -42.27 -7.89
CA MET A 1 -73.81 -42.27 -9.10
C MET A 1 -72.91 -43.49 -9.04
N SER A 2 -73.03 -44.35 -10.05
CA SER A 2 -72.37 -45.65 -10.23
C SER A 2 -70.84 -45.52 -10.26
N LYS A 3 -70.12 -46.37 -9.51
CA LYS A 3 -68.70 -46.68 -9.76
C LYS A 3 -68.60 -48.15 -10.16
N ARG A 4 -68.21 -48.37 -11.42
CA ARG A 4 -67.98 -49.68 -12.05
C ARG A 4 -66.95 -50.51 -11.25
N PRO A 5 -67.09 -51.85 -11.20
CA PRO A 5 -66.03 -52.73 -10.75
C PRO A 5 -64.93 -52.82 -11.84
N LEU A 6 -63.67 -52.60 -11.44
CA LEU A 6 -62.52 -52.88 -12.31
C LEU A 6 -62.15 -54.37 -12.21
N SER A 7 -61.80 -54.93 -13.37
CA SER A 7 -61.47 -56.33 -13.65
C SER A 7 -60.30 -56.90 -12.83
N PRO A 8 -60.21 -58.23 -12.65
CA PRO A 8 -59.08 -58.87 -11.99
C PRO A 8 -57.91 -58.95 -12.97
N ALA A 9 -57.02 -57.97 -12.96
CA ALA A 9 -55.75 -58.08 -13.66
C ALA A 9 -54.80 -58.98 -12.85
N THR A 10 -54.31 -60.06 -13.48
CA THR A 10 -53.25 -60.91 -12.94
C THR A 10 -51.99 -60.09 -12.69
N LEU A 11 -51.49 -60.13 -11.45
CA LEU A 11 -50.22 -59.50 -11.06
C LEU A 11 -49.07 -59.99 -11.97
N PRO A 12 -48.14 -59.12 -12.37
CA PRO A 12 -46.97 -59.54 -13.14
C PRO A 12 -46.11 -60.52 -12.33
N PRO A 13 -45.45 -61.50 -12.99
CA PRO A 13 -44.65 -62.51 -12.30
C PRO A 13 -43.50 -61.85 -11.51
N SER A 14 -43.29 -62.32 -10.29
CA SER A 14 -42.24 -61.86 -9.38
C SER A 14 -40.87 -61.95 -10.06
N LYS A 15 -40.27 -60.80 -10.35
CA LYS A 15 -38.93 -60.71 -10.94
C LYS A 15 -37.87 -60.86 -9.84
N ARG A 16 -37.69 -62.09 -9.35
CA ARG A 16 -36.42 -62.71 -8.87
C ARG A 16 -36.73 -63.89 -7.93
N VAL A 17 -36.25 -65.06 -8.33
CA VAL A 17 -36.14 -66.26 -7.50
C VAL A 17 -35.17 -65.94 -6.35
N HIS A 18 -35.62 -66.04 -5.11
CA HIS A 18 -34.72 -66.05 -3.95
C HIS A 18 -33.95 -67.36 -3.96
N ILE A 19 -32.73 -67.34 -4.48
CA ILE A 19 -31.74 -68.39 -4.22
C ILE A 19 -31.25 -68.15 -2.79
N SER A 20 -31.62 -69.03 -1.87
CA SER A 20 -31.07 -69.09 -0.52
C SER A 20 -29.60 -69.52 -0.63
N TRP A 21 -28.71 -68.54 -0.66
CA TRP A 21 -27.29 -68.75 -0.44
C TRP A 21 -27.02 -68.66 1.07
N ASP A 22 -26.84 -69.81 1.71
CA ASP A 22 -26.26 -69.91 3.05
C ASP A 22 -24.80 -69.45 3.00
N GLY A 23 -24.63 -68.15 3.19
CA GLY A 23 -23.36 -67.52 3.49
C GLY A 23 -23.66 -66.45 4.52
N ALA A 24 -23.32 -66.71 5.78
CA ALA A 24 -23.34 -65.71 6.83
C ALA A 24 -22.37 -64.58 6.46
N HIS A 25 -22.84 -63.59 5.70
CA HIS A 25 -22.19 -62.30 5.63
C HIS A 25 -22.49 -61.60 6.95
N GLU A 26 -21.60 -61.76 7.92
CA GLU A 26 -21.46 -60.77 8.99
C GLU A 26 -21.21 -59.42 8.31
N SER A 27 -22.26 -58.62 8.19
CA SER A 27 -22.12 -57.21 7.86
C SER A 27 -21.61 -56.49 9.12
N THR A 28 -20.36 -56.76 9.52
CA THR A 28 -19.67 -55.83 10.42
C THR A 28 -19.62 -54.50 9.66
N PRO A 29 -20.25 -53.42 10.15
CA PRO A 29 -20.11 -52.13 9.50
C PRO A 29 -18.61 -51.84 9.46
N ARG A 30 -18.05 -51.64 8.26
CA ARG A 30 -16.64 -51.23 8.11
C ARG A 30 -16.47 -49.99 8.97
N ARG A 31 -15.75 -50.14 10.08
CA ARG A 31 -15.46 -49.04 11.00
C ARG A 31 -14.56 -48.07 10.27
N THR A 32 -15.16 -47.08 9.63
CA THR A 32 -14.43 -45.98 9.01
C THR A 32 -13.96 -45.06 10.14
N PHE A 33 -12.85 -44.38 9.90
CA PHE A 33 -12.25 -43.42 10.82
C PHE A 33 -13.28 -42.44 11.41
N ASP A 34 -14.24 -42.01 10.59
CA ASP A 34 -15.38 -41.12 10.88
C ASP A 34 -16.34 -41.67 11.94
N THR A 35 -16.41 -42.99 12.09
CA THR A 35 -17.29 -43.68 13.05
C THR A 35 -16.57 -44.07 14.34
N LEU A 36 -15.24 -43.95 14.36
CA LEU A 36 -14.36 -44.41 15.44
C LEU A 36 -13.84 -43.26 16.31
N LEU A 37 -13.67 -42.07 15.74
CA LEU A 37 -13.05 -40.93 16.40
C LEU A 37 -14.04 -39.78 16.56
N TYR A 38 -13.94 -39.08 17.68
CA TYR A 38 -14.62 -37.80 17.87
C TYR A 38 -14.01 -36.72 16.96
N ASP A 39 -14.84 -35.75 16.56
CA ASP A 39 -14.43 -34.63 15.70
C ASP A 39 -13.14 -33.94 16.17
N GLU A 40 -12.94 -33.77 17.49
CA GLU A 40 -11.75 -33.14 18.07
C GLU A 40 -10.46 -33.95 17.80
N LEU A 41 -10.55 -35.28 17.81
CA LEU A 41 -9.39 -36.13 17.49
C LEU A 41 -9.07 -36.08 16.01
N VAL A 42 -10.10 -36.01 15.16
CA VAL A 42 -9.93 -35.84 13.71
C VAL A 42 -9.33 -34.47 13.40
N LEU A 43 -9.78 -33.40 14.04
CA LEU A 43 -9.21 -32.06 13.93
C LEU A 43 -7.76 -32.02 14.43
N HIS A 44 -7.45 -32.72 15.52
CA HIS A 44 -6.08 -32.85 16.02
C HIS A 44 -5.19 -33.57 15.00
N ILE A 45 -5.68 -34.62 14.36
CA ILE A 45 -4.95 -35.33 13.30
C ILE A 45 -4.76 -34.43 12.08
N PHE A 46 -5.80 -33.71 11.67
CA PHE A 46 -5.74 -32.73 10.58
C PHE A 46 -4.78 -31.56 10.88
N SER A 47 -4.55 -31.22 12.16
CA SER A 47 -3.60 -30.17 12.54
C SER A 47 -2.14 -30.48 12.20
N TYR A 48 -1.82 -31.76 11.94
CA TYR A 48 -0.49 -32.20 11.48
C TYR A 48 -0.35 -32.27 9.96
N LEU A 49 -1.43 -32.08 9.21
CA LEU A 49 -1.41 -32.15 7.74
C LEU A 49 -1.04 -30.78 7.13
N PRO A 50 -0.25 -30.77 6.05
CA PRO A 50 -0.01 -29.55 5.28
C PRO A 50 -1.27 -29.14 4.49
N TRP A 51 -1.31 -27.90 3.99
CA TRP A 51 -2.51 -27.33 3.36
C TRP A 51 -2.90 -28.08 2.07
N GLU A 52 -1.94 -28.69 1.37
CA GLU A 52 -2.16 -29.52 0.18
C GLU A 52 -3.01 -30.75 0.54
N ASP A 53 -2.62 -31.46 1.60
CA ASP A 53 -3.31 -32.66 2.08
C ASP A 53 -4.68 -32.31 2.67
N LEU A 54 -4.81 -31.19 3.38
CA LEU A 54 -6.10 -30.68 3.84
C LEU A 54 -7.05 -30.38 2.69
N CYS A 55 -6.55 -29.92 1.54
CA CYS A 55 -7.35 -29.76 0.33
C CYS A 55 -7.74 -31.10 -0.30
N ALA A 56 -6.84 -32.10 -0.29
CA ALA A 56 -7.15 -33.45 -0.79
C ALA A 56 -8.20 -34.17 0.07
N VAL A 57 -8.09 -34.05 1.40
CA VAL A 57 -9.03 -34.58 2.40
C VAL A 57 -10.46 -34.09 2.16
N GLN A 58 -10.64 -32.87 1.66
CA GLN A 58 -11.96 -32.30 1.36
C GLN A 58 -12.74 -33.09 0.30
N ALA A 59 -12.06 -33.78 -0.61
CA ALA A 59 -12.69 -34.55 -1.68
C ALA A 59 -13.18 -35.95 -1.23
N THR A 60 -12.87 -36.37 0.00
CA THR A 60 -13.14 -37.74 0.47
C THR A 60 -14.60 -37.98 0.89
N ASN A 61 -15.16 -37.11 1.74
CA ASN A 61 -16.52 -37.18 2.28
C ASN A 61 -16.96 -35.79 2.80
N ARG A 62 -18.28 -35.54 2.90
CA ARG A 62 -18.88 -34.33 3.45
C ARG A 62 -18.44 -34.03 4.89
N ASN A 63 -18.27 -35.04 5.74
CA ASN A 63 -17.79 -34.81 7.12
C ASN A 63 -16.34 -34.34 7.14
N TRP A 64 -15.46 -34.98 6.35
CA TRP A 64 -14.06 -34.57 6.21
C TRP A 64 -13.92 -33.20 5.56
N PHE A 65 -14.77 -32.88 4.58
CA PHE A 65 -14.87 -31.53 4.03
C PHE A 65 -15.17 -30.49 5.12
N ARG A 66 -16.16 -30.75 5.98
CA ARG A 66 -16.52 -29.84 7.08
C ARG A 66 -15.37 -29.66 8.07
N LEU A 67 -14.74 -30.75 8.51
CA LEU A 67 -13.69 -30.72 9.53
C LEU A 67 -12.38 -30.13 9.00
N SER A 68 -11.97 -30.48 7.77
CA SER A 68 -10.77 -29.90 7.14
C SER A 68 -10.95 -28.44 6.72
N ALA A 69 -12.19 -27.95 6.61
CA ALA A 69 -12.51 -26.53 6.41
C ALA A 69 -12.68 -25.75 7.71
N ASP A 70 -12.39 -26.35 8.88
CA ASP A 70 -12.53 -25.68 10.17
C ASP A 70 -11.68 -24.41 10.28
N ASN A 71 -12.28 -23.34 10.79
CA ASN A 71 -11.65 -22.03 10.78
C ASN A 71 -10.46 -21.92 11.76
N GLN A 72 -10.45 -22.67 12.86
CA GLN A 72 -9.30 -22.69 13.80
C GLN A 72 -8.14 -23.50 13.24
N LEU A 73 -8.42 -24.59 12.53
CA LEU A 73 -7.39 -25.36 11.83
C LEU A 73 -6.65 -24.48 10.80
N TRP A 74 -7.39 -23.75 9.96
CA TRP A 74 -6.80 -22.82 9.00
C TRP A 74 -6.10 -21.63 9.68
N LYS A 75 -6.60 -21.18 10.84
CA LYS A 75 -5.93 -20.16 11.64
C LYS A 75 -4.56 -20.64 12.11
N SER A 76 -4.48 -21.83 12.72
CA SER A 76 -3.19 -22.36 13.18
C SER A 76 -2.22 -22.53 12.02
N LEU A 77 -2.69 -23.10 10.91
CA LEU A 77 -1.88 -23.30 9.72
C LEU A 77 -1.36 -21.97 9.16
N TYR A 78 -2.23 -20.96 9.04
CA TYR A 78 -1.85 -19.62 8.61
C TYR A 78 -0.78 -19.00 9.50
N LEU A 79 -0.95 -19.10 10.83
CA LEU A 79 0.00 -18.51 11.78
C LEU A 79 1.35 -19.24 11.79
N THR A 80 1.36 -20.53 11.52
CA THR A 80 2.59 -21.31 11.38
C THR A 80 3.33 -20.93 10.09
N GLU A 81 2.62 -20.84 8.97
CA GLU A 81 3.22 -20.59 7.65
C GLU A 81 3.68 -19.15 7.46
N TYR A 82 2.86 -18.19 7.90
CA TYR A 82 3.05 -16.77 7.62
C TYR A 82 3.41 -15.93 8.84
N GLY A 83 3.30 -16.50 10.03
CA GLY A 83 3.57 -15.79 11.28
C GLY A 83 2.48 -14.79 11.66
N ARG A 84 2.61 -14.24 12.89
CA ARG A 84 1.69 -13.23 13.43
C ARG A 84 1.91 -11.84 12.83
N SER A 85 3.07 -11.59 12.24
CA SER A 85 3.43 -10.29 11.63
C SER A 85 2.57 -9.95 10.41
N ARG A 86 2.06 -10.97 9.68
CA ARG A 86 1.17 -10.80 8.53
C ARG A 86 -0.30 -10.54 8.88
N LEU A 87 -0.69 -10.65 10.16
CA LEU A 87 -2.05 -10.32 10.62
C LEU A 87 -2.33 -8.82 10.73
N ARG A 88 -1.36 -7.98 10.36
CA ARG A 88 -1.50 -6.52 10.34
C ARG A 88 -2.42 -6.15 9.19
N GLY A 89 -3.71 -6.28 9.46
CA GLY A 89 -4.75 -6.10 8.47
C GLY A 89 -5.35 -4.71 8.47
N GLY A 90 -5.57 -4.24 7.24
CA GLY A 90 -6.66 -3.36 6.88
C GLY A 90 -6.59 -1.95 7.44
N ARG A 91 -5.88 -1.08 6.70
CA ARG A 91 -5.63 0.37 6.91
C ARG A 91 -4.29 0.62 7.57
N GLY A 92 -3.52 1.49 6.91
CA GLY A 92 -2.09 1.61 7.07
C GLY A 92 -1.64 1.85 8.50
N PHE A 93 -0.44 1.35 8.76
CA PHE A 93 0.51 1.95 9.69
C PHE A 93 0.07 2.18 11.14
N VAL A 94 0.45 1.17 11.92
CA VAL A 94 1.01 1.22 13.30
C VAL A 94 0.16 0.59 14.40
N GLY A 95 0.74 -0.49 14.96
CA GLY A 95 0.74 -0.83 16.39
C GLY A 95 1.81 -1.89 16.66
N ARG A 96 2.77 -1.80 17.59
CA ARG A 96 3.33 -0.75 18.47
C ARG A 96 4.86 -0.95 18.50
N THR A 97 5.60 0.02 19.03
CA THR A 97 7.07 -0.03 19.20
C THR A 97 7.58 -0.52 20.58
N ASP A 98 6.77 -1.00 21.53
CA ASP A 98 7.32 -1.53 22.80
C ASP A 98 6.40 -2.49 23.62
N GLY A 99 6.27 -3.76 23.21
CA GLY A 99 5.91 -4.85 24.15
C GLY A 99 4.43 -5.06 24.56
N ARG A 100 3.75 -5.94 23.80
CA ARG A 100 2.50 -6.69 24.13
C ARG A 100 1.23 -5.85 24.33
N GLU A 101 0.06 -6.20 23.80
CA GLU A 101 -0.41 -7.44 23.18
C GLU A 101 -1.52 -7.08 22.18
N VAL A 102 -1.73 -7.95 21.19
CA VAL A 102 -3.03 -8.06 20.52
C VAL A 102 -4.10 -8.10 21.61
N LYS A 103 -4.99 -7.10 21.67
CA LYS A 103 -6.25 -7.30 22.38
C LYS A 103 -7.39 -7.49 21.38
N PRO A 104 -8.07 -8.66 21.47
CA PRO A 104 -9.18 -9.03 20.62
C PRO A 104 -10.41 -8.16 20.96
N LEU A 105 -11.30 -8.01 19.97
CA LEU A 105 -12.70 -7.55 20.05
C LEU A 105 -13.12 -6.79 21.33
N PRO A 106 -13.52 -5.50 21.24
CA PRO A 106 -14.38 -4.91 22.24
C PRO A 106 -15.77 -5.54 22.14
N GLY A 107 -16.23 -6.12 23.25
CA GLY A 107 -17.55 -6.70 23.38
C GLY A 107 -18.66 -5.68 23.08
N ARG A 108 -19.68 -6.19 22.38
CA ARG A 108 -20.98 -5.56 22.08
C ARG A 108 -20.95 -4.34 21.15
N ALA A 109 -20.74 -4.59 19.86
CA ALA A 109 -21.52 -3.94 18.80
C ALA A 109 -21.34 -4.70 17.47
N HIS A 110 -22.41 -5.39 17.07
CA HIS A 110 -22.66 -6.11 15.80
C HIS A 110 -21.71 -7.26 15.38
N SER A 111 -22.32 -8.44 15.20
CA SER A 111 -21.76 -9.65 14.60
C SER A 111 -21.43 -9.44 13.12
N ASP A 112 -20.36 -10.07 12.62
CA ASP A 112 -20.20 -10.60 11.24
C ASP A 112 -18.83 -10.46 10.54
N GLU A 113 -17.71 -10.36 11.25
CA GLU A 113 -16.41 -10.71 10.63
C GLU A 113 -15.65 -11.77 11.43
N VAL A 114 -16.18 -12.99 11.42
CA VAL A 114 -15.34 -14.18 11.62
C VAL A 114 -14.36 -14.20 10.46
N LYS A 115 -13.10 -13.77 10.68
CA LYS A 115 -12.03 -13.86 9.68
C LYS A 115 -12.00 -15.27 9.11
N ASN A 116 -12.24 -15.41 7.80
CA ASN A 116 -12.15 -16.68 7.10
C ASN A 116 -10.67 -16.98 6.84
N TRP A 117 -10.06 -17.79 7.71
CA TRP A 117 -8.63 -18.06 7.66
C TRP A 117 -8.21 -18.84 6.42
N LYS A 118 -9.09 -19.69 5.89
CA LYS A 118 -8.86 -20.38 4.62
C LYS A 118 -8.77 -19.38 3.46
N ALA A 119 -9.66 -18.39 3.42
CA ALA A 119 -9.60 -17.31 2.43
C ALA A 119 -8.32 -16.47 2.59
N MET A 120 -7.95 -16.10 3.82
CA MET A 120 -6.70 -15.38 4.10
C MET A 120 -5.46 -16.16 3.66
N PHE A 121 -5.45 -17.48 3.89
CA PHE A 121 -4.37 -18.37 3.45
C PHE A 121 -4.28 -18.36 1.93
N ARG A 122 -5.40 -18.55 1.23
CA ARG A 122 -5.47 -18.51 -0.24
C ARG A 122 -4.94 -17.19 -0.80
N ILE A 123 -5.42 -16.06 -0.29
CA ILE A 123 -4.94 -14.72 -0.69
C ILE A 123 -3.44 -14.62 -0.45
N SER A 124 -2.94 -15.05 0.71
CA SER A 124 -1.51 -14.99 1.03
C SER A 124 -0.65 -15.89 0.13
N THR A 125 -1.16 -17.05 -0.27
CA THR A 125 -0.51 -17.91 -1.28
C THR A 125 -0.50 -17.24 -2.64
N ASN A 126 -1.62 -16.65 -3.07
CA ASN A 126 -1.73 -15.92 -4.33
C ASN A 126 -0.73 -14.76 -4.39
N TRP A 127 -0.56 -14.00 -3.31
CA TRP A 127 0.49 -12.99 -3.18
C TRP A 127 1.89 -13.58 -3.26
N ARG A 128 2.14 -14.72 -2.60
CA ARG A 128 3.45 -15.39 -2.61
C ARG A 128 3.83 -15.94 -3.98
N THR A 129 2.85 -16.28 -4.83
CA THR A 129 3.09 -16.83 -6.17
C THR A 129 2.83 -15.82 -7.29
N GLY A 130 2.40 -14.60 -6.97
CA GLY A 130 2.01 -13.57 -7.94
C GLY A 130 0.71 -13.86 -8.71
N ARG A 131 -0.09 -14.84 -8.27
CA ARG A 131 -1.32 -15.25 -8.98
C ARG A 131 -2.44 -14.26 -8.69
N CYS A 132 -3.01 -13.65 -9.73
CA CYS A 132 -4.11 -12.70 -9.60
C CYS A 132 -5.05 -12.75 -10.80
N ASP A 133 -6.27 -12.27 -10.61
CA ASP A 133 -7.21 -11.92 -11.69
C ASP A 133 -7.02 -10.47 -12.09
N ILE A 134 -7.16 -10.15 -13.38
CA ILE A 134 -6.83 -8.84 -13.93
C ILE A 134 -8.10 -8.22 -14.53
N SER A 135 -8.44 -7.01 -14.08
CA SER A 135 -9.52 -6.21 -14.67
C SER A 135 -9.04 -4.79 -14.98
N LYS A 136 -9.51 -4.25 -16.11
CA LYS A 136 -9.28 -2.85 -16.49
C LYS A 136 -10.47 -2.02 -16.03
N VAL A 137 -10.22 -0.84 -15.47
CA VAL A 137 -11.28 0.12 -15.18
C VAL A 137 -11.57 0.85 -16.50
N GLU A 138 -12.76 0.62 -17.08
CA GLU A 138 -13.14 1.09 -18.44
C GLU A 138 -13.13 2.63 -18.62
N ASP A 139 -13.09 3.01 -19.90
CA ASP A 139 -12.64 4.25 -20.56
C ASP A 139 -13.28 5.60 -20.22
N ASP A 140 -14.25 5.68 -19.31
CA ASP A 140 -14.88 6.97 -18.96
C ASP A 140 -13.87 8.00 -18.40
N MET A 141 -12.71 7.51 -17.93
CA MET A 141 -11.60 8.33 -17.47
C MET A 141 -10.65 8.83 -18.57
N GLN A 142 -10.56 8.14 -19.72
CA GLN A 142 -9.71 8.55 -20.84
C GLN A 142 -10.29 9.76 -21.59
N ALA A 143 -11.63 9.89 -21.62
CA ALA A 143 -12.31 11.06 -22.18
C ALA A 143 -11.99 12.37 -21.42
N LEU A 144 -11.69 12.27 -20.13
CA LEU A 144 -11.24 13.40 -19.31
C LEU A 144 -9.76 13.73 -19.51
N ALA A 145 -8.96 12.78 -20.04
CA ALA A 145 -7.53 12.98 -20.29
C ALA A 145 -7.25 13.70 -21.63
N GLN A 146 -8.20 13.69 -22.56
CA GLN A 146 -8.03 14.21 -23.92
C GLN A 146 -8.62 15.62 -24.15
N THR A 147 -9.27 16.23 -23.15
CA THR A 147 -10.01 17.50 -23.32
C THR A 147 -9.30 18.74 -22.75
N GLY A 148 -7.98 18.70 -22.57
CA GLY A 148 -7.21 19.78 -21.92
C GLY A 148 -5.89 20.15 -22.59
N ASN A 149 -5.87 20.44 -23.89
CA ASN A 149 -4.75 21.16 -24.53
C ASN A 149 -4.77 22.65 -24.09
N ALA A 150 -4.52 22.92 -22.82
CA ALA A 150 -4.38 24.27 -22.28
C ALA A 150 -2.92 24.53 -21.88
N ASP A 151 -2.27 25.46 -22.60
CA ASP A 151 -1.05 26.22 -22.27
C ASP A 151 -0.06 25.60 -21.26
N ILE A 152 0.47 24.41 -21.59
CA ILE A 152 1.57 23.73 -20.85
C ILE A 152 2.81 24.65 -20.71
N GLN A 153 2.95 25.64 -21.59
CA GLN A 153 4.07 26.58 -21.65
C GLN A 153 4.15 27.54 -20.44
N THR A 154 3.10 27.69 -19.64
CA THR A 154 3.08 28.60 -18.46
C THR A 154 3.36 27.91 -17.12
N MET A 155 3.48 26.58 -17.10
CA MET A 155 3.72 25.79 -15.89
C MET A 155 5.20 25.73 -15.54
N ASN A 156 5.51 25.67 -14.25
CA ASN A 156 6.88 25.41 -13.81
C ASN A 156 7.28 23.93 -14.06
N GLY A 157 8.58 23.61 -14.02
CA GLY A 157 9.08 22.28 -14.39
C GLY A 157 8.49 21.12 -13.55
N ALA A 158 8.15 21.36 -12.27
CA ALA A 158 7.55 20.34 -11.42
C ALA A 158 6.05 20.12 -11.70
N GLU A 159 5.31 21.18 -12.01
CA GLU A 159 3.91 21.12 -12.46
C GLU A 159 3.80 20.38 -13.82
N GLN A 160 4.78 20.56 -14.71
CA GLN A 160 4.87 19.81 -15.97
C GLN A 160 5.10 18.31 -15.76
N GLN A 161 5.96 17.92 -14.80
CA GLN A 161 6.19 16.52 -14.45
C GLN A 161 4.94 15.85 -13.86
N LEU A 162 4.13 16.59 -13.11
CA LEU A 162 2.87 16.11 -12.52
C LEU A 162 1.74 16.04 -13.55
N ALA A 163 1.82 16.79 -14.65
CA ALA A 163 0.75 16.86 -15.65
C ALA A 163 0.47 15.48 -16.28
N GLY A 164 -0.76 15.00 -16.11
CA GLY A 164 -1.21 13.70 -16.61
C GLY A 164 -0.92 12.51 -15.68
N LYS A 165 -0.41 12.74 -14.46
CA LYS A 165 -0.31 11.68 -13.44
C LYS A 165 -1.70 11.35 -12.86
N THR A 166 -1.96 10.07 -12.61
CA THR A 166 -3.17 9.60 -11.93
C THR A 166 -2.86 9.33 -10.46
N HIS A 167 -3.46 10.09 -9.55
CA HIS A 167 -3.41 9.82 -8.12
C HIS A 167 -4.41 8.72 -7.78
N MET A 168 -3.97 7.72 -7.02
CA MET A 168 -4.83 6.63 -6.56
C MET A 168 -4.63 6.45 -5.06
N LEU A 169 -5.72 6.16 -4.35
CA LEU A 169 -5.70 5.80 -2.93
C LEU A 169 -6.69 4.68 -2.69
N LEU A 170 -6.35 3.81 -1.73
CA LEU A 170 -7.23 2.73 -1.30
C LEU A 170 -7.75 3.03 0.11
N THR A 171 -9.05 2.91 0.25
CA THR A 171 -9.76 2.94 1.53
C THR A 171 -10.55 1.65 1.60
N GLY A 172 -10.72 1.05 2.78
CA GLY A 172 -11.27 -0.33 2.88
C GLY A 172 -12.54 -0.62 2.06
N HIS A 173 -13.35 0.39 1.73
CA HIS A 173 -14.52 0.26 0.86
C HIS A 173 -14.39 0.91 -0.52
N PHE A 174 -13.45 1.83 -0.76
CA PHE A 174 -13.40 2.59 -2.01
C PHE A 174 -11.99 2.64 -2.60
N THR A 175 -11.93 2.51 -3.93
CA THR A 175 -10.80 2.97 -4.72
C THR A 175 -11.03 4.44 -5.06
N ILE A 176 -10.11 5.32 -4.68
CA ILE A 176 -10.17 6.74 -4.99
C ILE A 176 -9.20 7.01 -6.12
N ILE A 177 -9.66 7.70 -7.15
CA ILE A 177 -8.85 8.08 -8.31
C ILE A 177 -9.04 9.56 -8.61
N ALA A 178 -7.96 10.27 -8.89
CA ALA A 178 -7.99 11.66 -9.33
C ALA A 178 -6.92 11.92 -10.39
N SER A 179 -7.27 12.75 -11.39
CA SER A 179 -6.32 13.18 -12.41
C SER A 179 -5.56 14.43 -11.96
N SER A 180 -4.26 14.48 -12.29
CA SER A 180 -3.44 15.70 -12.13
C SER A 180 -3.57 16.68 -13.29
N GLN A 181 -4.49 16.45 -14.23
CA GLN A 181 -4.70 17.38 -15.33
C GLN A 181 -5.29 18.71 -14.84
N PRO A 182 -4.89 19.86 -15.42
CA PRO A 182 -5.43 21.16 -15.04
C PRO A 182 -6.92 21.22 -15.33
N SER A 183 -7.71 21.59 -14.32
CA SER A 183 -9.15 21.78 -14.46
C SER A 183 -9.63 22.90 -13.56
N ILE A 184 -10.72 23.57 -13.93
CA ILE A 184 -11.38 24.56 -13.07
C ILE A 184 -12.05 23.86 -11.88
N SER A 185 -12.40 22.57 -12.04
CA SER A 185 -13.11 21.78 -11.04
C SER A 185 -12.54 20.35 -10.97
N PRO A 186 -11.29 20.17 -10.52
CA PRO A 186 -10.64 18.86 -10.44
C PRO A 186 -11.51 17.82 -9.75
N ALA A 187 -11.73 16.70 -10.43
CA ALA A 187 -12.61 15.62 -9.99
C ALA A 187 -11.83 14.56 -9.18
N ILE A 188 -12.47 14.08 -8.12
CA ILE A 188 -12.01 12.98 -7.27
C ILE A 188 -13.10 11.92 -7.29
N THR A 189 -12.83 10.81 -7.95
CA THR A 189 -13.79 9.73 -8.16
C THR A 189 -13.57 8.62 -7.15
N PHE A 190 -14.64 8.17 -6.50
CA PHE A 190 -14.70 7.07 -5.57
C PHE A 190 -15.40 5.91 -6.26
N ILE A 191 -14.74 4.77 -6.31
CA ILE A 191 -15.24 3.55 -6.93
C ILE A 191 -15.46 2.53 -5.81
N SER A 192 -16.71 2.18 -5.59
CA SER A 192 -17.10 1.12 -4.65
C SER A 192 -16.80 -0.27 -5.21
N PRO A 193 -16.82 -1.34 -4.38
CA PRO A 193 -16.54 -2.69 -4.83
C PRO A 193 -17.64 -3.24 -5.76
N THR A 194 -18.85 -2.68 -5.70
CA THR A 194 -19.97 -2.99 -6.60
C THR A 194 -19.96 -2.11 -7.87
N SER A 195 -18.84 -1.46 -8.16
CA SER A 195 -18.64 -0.58 -9.32
C SER A 195 -19.52 0.67 -9.36
N HIS A 196 -20.19 1.05 -8.26
CA HIS A 196 -20.81 2.38 -8.16
C HIS A 196 -19.74 3.45 -8.01
N THR A 197 -19.84 4.49 -8.83
CA THR A 197 -18.93 5.63 -8.85
C THR A 197 -19.59 6.86 -8.24
N THR A 198 -18.82 7.64 -7.47
CA THR A 198 -19.23 8.97 -6.99
C THR A 198 -18.09 9.95 -7.11
N THR A 199 -18.41 11.21 -7.43
CA THR A 199 -17.39 12.20 -7.75
C THR A 199 -17.53 13.44 -6.86
N ILE A 200 -16.43 13.85 -6.26
CA ILE A 200 -16.29 15.11 -5.53
C ILE A 200 -15.43 16.06 -6.35
N HIS A 201 -15.72 17.36 -6.29
CA HIS A 201 -14.94 18.36 -7.00
C HIS A 201 -14.18 19.30 -6.03
N ALA A 202 -12.86 19.37 -6.19
CA ALA A 202 -11.98 20.23 -5.41
C ALA A 202 -11.81 21.61 -6.08
N LYS A 203 -12.83 22.46 -5.97
CA LYS A 203 -12.83 23.80 -6.57
C LYS A 203 -11.89 24.76 -5.84
N CYS A 204 -11.18 25.60 -6.59
CA CYS A 204 -10.36 26.70 -6.06
C CYS A 204 -11.23 27.67 -5.24
N LEU A 205 -10.75 28.10 -4.08
CA LEU A 205 -11.48 28.99 -3.17
C LEU A 205 -11.33 30.48 -3.52
N ARG A 206 -10.20 30.88 -4.12
CA ARG A 206 -9.93 32.29 -4.44
C ARG A 206 -10.48 32.74 -5.79
N VAL A 207 -10.09 32.04 -6.86
CA VAL A 207 -10.39 32.42 -8.24
C VAL A 207 -10.58 31.16 -9.07
N GLN A 208 -11.62 31.11 -9.90
CA GLN A 208 -11.81 30.03 -10.87
C GLN A 208 -10.74 30.13 -11.98
N ARG A 209 -9.58 29.53 -11.72
CA ARG A 209 -8.54 29.27 -12.72
C ARG A 209 -8.31 27.76 -12.78
N PRO A 210 -7.80 27.24 -13.91
CA PRO A 210 -7.34 25.86 -13.98
C PRO A 210 -6.32 25.59 -12.87
N ILE A 211 -6.57 24.55 -12.09
CA ILE A 211 -5.73 24.06 -10.99
C ILE A 211 -5.56 22.55 -11.14
N GLN A 212 -4.48 22.01 -10.60
CA GLN A 212 -4.18 20.59 -10.63
C GLN A 212 -4.19 20.03 -9.21
N ILE A 213 -4.57 18.76 -9.06
CA ILE A 213 -4.33 18.01 -7.83
C ILE A 213 -2.87 17.56 -7.84
N THR A 214 -2.10 17.98 -6.84
CA THR A 214 -0.66 17.65 -6.77
C THR A 214 -0.36 16.51 -5.81
N ALA A 215 -1.18 16.34 -4.77
CA ALA A 215 -1.05 15.24 -3.81
C ALA A 215 -2.40 14.95 -3.12
N LEU A 216 -2.62 13.69 -2.74
CA LEU A 216 -3.80 13.23 -2.01
C LEU A 216 -3.39 12.35 -0.82
N ALA A 217 -4.14 12.38 0.28
CA ALA A 217 -4.02 11.41 1.37
C ALA A 217 -5.37 11.09 2.00
N VAL A 218 -5.52 9.85 2.46
CA VAL A 218 -6.65 9.41 3.30
C VAL A 218 -6.25 9.56 4.75
N ASP A 219 -7.20 9.94 5.60
CA ASP A 219 -7.07 9.95 7.05
C ASP A 219 -6.76 8.55 7.60
N GLN A 220 -5.60 8.41 8.25
CA GLN A 220 -5.16 7.17 8.89
C GLN A 220 -5.60 7.06 10.35
N SER A 221 -6.33 8.04 10.90
CA SER A 221 -6.91 7.90 12.23
C SER A 221 -7.94 6.77 12.28
N PRO A 222 -8.20 6.17 13.48
CA PRO A 222 -9.17 5.09 13.61
C PRO A 222 -10.50 5.47 12.98
N PRO A 223 -11.06 4.65 12.07
CA PRO A 223 -12.21 5.04 11.28
C PRO A 223 -13.37 5.39 12.21
N SER A 224 -13.89 6.61 12.09
CA SER A 224 -15.26 6.86 12.55
C SER A 224 -16.16 5.99 11.68
N THR A 225 -17.14 5.31 12.28
CA THR A 225 -18.02 4.38 11.56
C THR A 225 -18.87 5.07 10.48
N SER A 226 -18.84 6.40 10.40
CA SER A 226 -19.73 7.19 9.57
C SER A 226 -19.09 7.78 8.32
N PHE A 227 -17.78 8.10 8.32
CA PHE A 227 -17.16 8.80 7.18
C PHE A 227 -15.67 8.47 6.99
N THR A 228 -15.18 8.71 5.78
CA THR A 228 -13.76 8.71 5.44
C THR A 228 -13.34 10.13 5.09
N ARG A 229 -12.22 10.60 5.66
CA ARG A 229 -11.66 11.92 5.34
C ARG A 229 -10.54 11.81 4.32
N ILE A 230 -10.52 12.75 3.38
CA ILE A 230 -9.50 12.83 2.33
C ILE A 230 -8.96 14.25 2.26
N ALA A 231 -7.64 14.36 2.38
CA ALA A 231 -6.90 15.59 2.18
C ALA A 231 -6.48 15.71 0.71
N VAL A 232 -6.66 16.92 0.16
CA VAL A 232 -6.40 17.28 -1.23
C VAL A 232 -5.49 18.49 -1.25
N CYS A 233 -4.36 18.37 -1.95
CA CYS A 233 -3.42 19.47 -2.19
C CYS A 233 -3.55 19.93 -3.64
N LEU A 234 -3.69 21.24 -3.83
CA LEU A 234 -3.88 21.86 -5.14
C LEU A 234 -2.61 22.61 -5.58
N SER A 235 -2.40 22.78 -6.88
CA SER A 235 -1.20 23.45 -7.44
C SER A 235 -1.05 24.93 -7.05
N ASN A 236 -2.13 25.57 -6.62
CA ASN A 236 -2.10 26.92 -6.04
C ASN A 236 -1.67 26.96 -4.55
N GLY A 237 -1.47 25.79 -3.93
CA GLY A 237 -1.09 25.61 -2.53
C GLY A 237 -2.27 25.58 -1.55
N GLU A 238 -3.51 25.65 -2.04
CA GLU A 238 -4.69 25.43 -1.23
C GLU A 238 -4.77 23.96 -0.78
N LEU A 239 -5.17 23.76 0.48
CA LEU A 239 -5.43 22.45 1.05
C LEU A 239 -6.91 22.35 1.36
N GLN A 240 -7.51 21.20 1.07
CA GLN A 240 -8.92 20.94 1.36
C GLN A 240 -9.06 19.54 1.95
N VAL A 241 -9.91 19.37 2.96
CA VAL A 241 -10.29 18.05 3.49
C VAL A 241 -11.78 17.84 3.30
N PHE A 242 -12.12 16.73 2.65
CA PHE A 242 -13.48 16.29 2.40
C PHE A 242 -13.84 15.13 3.31
N GLU A 243 -15.09 15.11 3.79
CA GLU A 243 -15.70 13.95 4.45
C GLU A 243 -16.65 13.26 3.46
N GLN A 244 -16.43 11.97 3.24
CA GLN A 244 -17.28 11.09 2.44
C GLN A 244 -17.94 10.04 3.32
N HIS A 245 -19.27 10.01 3.35
CA HIS A 245 -20.03 9.04 4.13
C HIS A 245 -20.18 7.70 3.38
N GLY A 246 -19.97 6.59 4.08
CA GLY A 246 -19.99 5.24 3.48
C GLY A 246 -21.39 4.76 3.06
N VAL A 247 -22.44 5.18 3.77
CA VAL A 247 -23.83 4.72 3.54
C VAL A 247 -24.61 5.67 2.63
N HIS A 248 -24.20 6.93 2.51
CA HIS A 248 -24.84 7.94 1.67
C HIS A 248 -23.80 8.56 0.75
N LEU A 249 -23.65 7.92 -0.40
CA LEU A 249 -22.71 8.28 -1.46
C LEU A 249 -22.93 9.71 -2.04
N GLN A 250 -24.09 10.33 -1.77
CA GLN A 250 -24.49 11.65 -2.25
C GLN A 250 -24.10 12.82 -1.33
N THR A 251 -23.71 12.56 -0.07
CA THR A 251 -23.41 13.62 0.91
C THR A 251 -21.91 13.71 1.15
N SER A 252 -21.18 14.28 0.17
CA SER A 252 -19.82 14.74 0.39
C SER A 252 -19.84 16.18 0.89
N SER A 253 -18.98 16.53 1.86
CA SER A 253 -18.82 17.92 2.27
C SER A 253 -17.36 18.26 2.52
N ARG A 254 -16.94 19.45 2.08
CA ARG A 254 -15.65 20.02 2.48
C ARG A 254 -15.79 20.50 3.92
N LYS A 255 -14.94 19.99 4.81
CA LYS A 255 -14.97 20.31 6.24
C LYS A 255 -13.83 21.19 6.68
N HIS A 256 -12.67 21.05 6.05
CA HIS A 256 -11.51 21.84 6.41
C HIS A 256 -10.85 22.42 5.17
N TYR A 257 -10.26 23.59 5.30
CA TYR A 257 -9.50 24.21 4.23
C TYR A 257 -8.34 25.06 4.76
N TYR A 258 -7.31 25.20 3.94
CA TYR A 258 -6.22 26.15 4.14
C TYR A 258 -6.02 26.93 2.85
N ILE A 259 -5.98 28.26 2.96
CA ILE A 259 -5.67 29.14 1.84
C ILE A 259 -4.32 29.82 2.13
N PRO A 260 -3.25 29.52 1.37
CA PRO A 260 -1.94 30.10 1.63
C PRO A 260 -1.94 31.61 1.35
N PRO A 261 -1.32 32.45 2.20
CA PRO A 261 -1.34 33.90 2.01
C PRO A 261 -0.72 34.32 0.66
N ALA A 262 0.40 33.70 0.29
CA ALA A 262 1.09 33.92 -0.98
C ALA A 262 1.58 32.57 -1.55
N ARG A 263 1.80 32.53 -2.87
CA ARG A 263 2.51 31.42 -3.52
C ARG A 263 3.99 31.54 -3.21
N THR A 264 4.52 30.55 -2.50
CA THR A 264 5.91 30.46 -2.06
C THR A 264 6.44 29.04 -2.29
N PRO A 265 7.77 28.83 -2.32
CA PRO A 265 8.36 27.49 -2.40
C PRO A 265 7.93 26.53 -1.27
N ARG A 266 7.40 27.07 -0.17
CA ARG A 266 6.80 26.29 0.93
C ARG A 266 5.43 25.72 0.56
N THR A 267 4.63 26.48 -0.17
CA THR A 267 3.21 26.18 -0.41
C THR A 267 2.94 25.57 -1.77
N THR A 268 3.87 25.72 -2.73
CA THR A 268 3.66 25.30 -4.12
C THR A 268 4.97 24.88 -4.80
N PRO A 269 5.00 23.74 -5.54
CA PRO A 269 4.02 22.66 -5.50
C PRO A 269 4.21 21.78 -4.26
N ILE A 270 3.12 21.17 -3.79
CA ILE A 270 3.13 20.19 -2.69
C ILE A 270 3.17 18.80 -3.31
N LEU A 271 4.19 18.02 -2.98
CA LEU A 271 4.45 16.71 -3.60
C LEU A 271 4.04 15.53 -2.73
N GLN A 272 4.04 15.69 -1.40
CA GLN A 272 3.64 14.65 -0.47
C GLN A 272 2.70 15.23 0.59
N VAL A 273 1.78 14.40 1.04
CA VAL A 273 0.86 14.71 2.13
C VAL A 273 0.64 13.46 2.97
N ALA A 274 0.66 13.61 4.29
CA ALA A 274 0.33 12.56 5.24
C ALA A 274 -0.71 13.10 6.22
N TYR A 275 -1.75 12.31 6.48
CA TYR A 275 -2.89 12.76 7.28
C TYR A 275 -3.27 11.73 8.36
N HIS A 276 -3.31 12.19 9.59
CA HIS A 276 -3.85 11.48 10.73
C HIS A 276 -4.55 12.51 11.61
N HIS A 277 -5.87 12.55 11.59
CA HIS A 277 -6.61 13.60 12.28
C HIS A 277 -6.24 13.70 13.77
N PRO A 278 -5.98 14.92 14.31
CA PRO A 278 -6.12 16.24 13.67
C PRO A 278 -4.84 16.78 13.00
N VAL A 279 -3.79 15.98 12.83
CA VAL A 279 -2.51 16.40 12.26
C VAL A 279 -2.45 16.14 10.75
N LEU A 280 -2.17 17.19 9.97
CA LEU A 280 -1.87 17.09 8.55
C LEU A 280 -0.45 17.59 8.29
N ALA A 281 0.37 16.79 7.61
CA ALA A 281 1.72 17.17 7.20
C ALA A 281 1.80 17.24 5.67
N THR A 282 2.45 18.29 5.14
CA THR A 282 2.73 18.42 3.71
C THR A 282 4.21 18.64 3.46
N LEU A 283 4.72 18.14 2.33
CA LEU A 283 6.09 18.38 1.86
C LEU A 283 6.06 19.06 0.51
N SER A 284 6.71 20.22 0.40
CA SER A 284 6.89 20.90 -0.87
C SER A 284 8.06 20.34 -1.67
N GLU A 285 8.10 20.66 -2.97
CA GLU A 285 9.22 20.34 -3.86
C GLU A 285 10.58 20.83 -3.33
N LYS A 286 10.60 21.99 -2.65
CA LYS A 286 11.82 22.56 -2.05
C LYS A 286 12.08 22.08 -0.61
N PHE A 287 11.52 20.92 -0.22
CA PHE A 287 11.74 20.30 1.10
C PHE A 287 11.31 21.18 2.29
N HIS A 288 10.24 21.96 2.12
CA HIS A 288 9.55 22.56 3.26
C HIS A 288 8.50 21.59 3.79
N LEU A 289 8.71 21.11 5.01
CA LEU A 289 7.75 20.30 5.76
C LEU A 289 6.83 21.23 6.56
N SER A 290 5.56 21.29 6.22
CA SER A 290 4.56 22.11 6.91
C SER A 290 3.58 21.23 7.70
N ILE A 291 3.34 21.56 8.97
CA ILE A 291 2.45 20.81 9.87
C ILE A 291 1.25 21.69 10.22
N TYR A 292 0.06 21.16 10.00
CA TYR A 292 -1.21 21.84 10.18
C TYR A 292 -2.05 21.15 11.25
N ASP A 293 -2.75 21.97 12.04
CA ASP A 293 -3.82 21.58 12.94
C ASP A 293 -5.16 21.66 12.21
N VAL A 294 -5.83 20.52 12.10
CA VAL A 294 -7.11 20.30 11.41
C VAL A 294 -8.25 20.11 12.43
N SER A 295 -8.13 20.71 13.61
CA SER A 295 -9.23 20.74 14.61
C SER A 295 -10.36 21.72 14.24
N SER A 296 -10.05 22.78 13.49
CA SER A 296 -11.00 23.80 13.03
C SER A 296 -11.25 23.75 11.52
N GLU A 297 -12.36 24.36 11.06
CA GLU A 297 -12.69 24.46 9.63
C GLU A 297 -11.57 25.14 8.83
N SER A 298 -11.08 26.29 9.29
CA SER A 298 -9.84 26.87 8.77
C SER A 298 -8.65 26.18 9.43
N MET A 299 -7.84 25.46 8.66
CA MET A 299 -6.65 24.78 9.17
C MET A 299 -5.61 25.80 9.62
N LYS A 300 -4.95 25.53 10.74
CA LYS A 300 -3.90 26.40 11.27
C LYS A 300 -2.53 25.79 11.02
N LEU A 301 -1.65 26.53 10.34
CA LEU A 301 -0.25 26.15 10.26
C LEU A 301 0.39 26.28 11.64
N THR A 302 1.00 25.20 12.14
CA THR A 302 1.62 25.15 13.49
C THR A 302 3.13 25.18 13.41
N HIS A 303 3.73 24.38 12.53
CA HIS A 303 5.18 24.29 12.36
C HIS A 303 5.57 24.28 10.89
N CYS A 304 6.74 24.83 10.58
CA CYS A 304 7.36 24.76 9.27
C CYS A 304 8.84 24.41 9.45
N LEU A 305 9.26 23.28 8.92
CA LEU A 305 10.63 22.76 9.01
C LEU A 305 11.25 22.73 7.61
N THR A 306 12.55 22.97 7.52
CA THR A 306 13.32 22.93 6.27
C THR A 306 14.59 22.14 6.47
N SER A 307 15.11 21.55 5.39
CA SER A 307 16.37 20.82 5.40
C SER A 307 17.18 21.14 4.15
N PHE A 308 18.49 21.34 4.32
CA PHE A 308 19.45 21.48 3.23
C PHE A 308 20.09 20.16 2.81
N THR A 309 19.79 19.07 3.53
CA THR A 309 20.43 17.78 3.33
C THR A 309 19.47 16.69 2.87
N CYS A 310 18.23 17.05 2.58
CA CYS A 310 17.20 16.17 2.07
C CYS A 310 16.94 16.48 0.60
N PHE A 311 16.92 15.46 -0.25
CA PHE A 311 16.76 15.59 -1.70
C PHE A 311 15.69 14.62 -2.21
N PRO A 312 15.03 14.92 -3.34
CA PRO A 312 14.05 14.02 -3.91
C PRO A 312 14.76 12.80 -4.54
N PRO A 313 14.07 11.66 -4.71
CA PRO A 313 12.69 11.39 -4.28
C PRO A 313 12.54 11.29 -2.76
N ALA A 314 11.31 11.50 -2.26
CA ALA A 314 10.98 11.43 -0.85
C ALA A 314 9.60 10.82 -0.60
N SER A 315 9.40 10.21 0.56
CA SER A 315 8.14 9.59 0.99
C SER A 315 7.93 9.84 2.48
N MET A 316 6.68 9.93 2.92
CA MET A 316 6.36 10.15 4.32
C MET A 316 5.16 9.34 4.80
N VAL A 317 5.21 8.94 6.06
CA VAL A 317 4.13 8.25 6.77
C VAL A 317 3.91 8.94 8.11
N LEU A 318 2.65 9.20 8.44
CA LEU A 318 2.22 9.76 9.71
C LEU A 318 1.44 8.69 10.49
N SER A 319 1.82 8.48 11.74
CA SER A 319 1.21 7.49 12.63
C SER A 319 1.00 8.06 14.04
N SER A 320 0.12 7.44 14.83
CA SER A 320 -0.12 7.82 16.23
C SER A 320 0.20 6.62 17.15
N PRO A 321 1.48 6.46 17.58
CA PRO A 321 1.87 5.34 18.43
C PRO A 321 1.23 5.37 19.83
N GLU A 322 0.88 6.56 20.32
CA GLU A 322 0.13 6.81 21.55
C GLU A 322 -0.92 7.90 21.28
N PRO A 323 -2.06 7.94 21.97
CA PRO A 323 -3.22 8.78 21.59
C PRO A 323 -2.93 10.27 21.38
N SER A 324 -1.96 10.84 22.10
CA SER A 324 -1.55 12.25 21.95
C SER A 324 -0.27 12.41 21.11
N THR A 325 0.51 11.35 20.92
CA THR A 325 1.80 11.44 20.23
C THR A 325 1.63 11.07 18.77
N HIS A 326 2.07 11.94 17.87
CA HIS A 326 2.10 11.66 16.44
C HIS A 326 3.56 11.55 16.00
N ARG A 327 3.84 10.54 15.18
CA ARG A 327 5.16 10.29 14.61
C ARG A 327 5.06 10.38 13.10
N LEU A 328 5.74 11.37 12.54
CA LEU A 328 5.98 11.49 11.12
C LEU A 328 7.36 10.92 10.80
N VAL A 329 7.42 9.98 9.87
CA VAL A 329 8.66 9.43 9.33
C VAL A 329 8.79 9.90 7.89
N LEU A 330 9.87 10.60 7.58
CA LEU A 330 10.20 11.11 6.24
C LEU A 330 11.46 10.40 5.74
N THR A 331 11.39 9.80 4.56
CA THR A 331 12.57 9.26 3.85
C THR A 331 12.88 10.08 2.62
N TYR A 332 14.16 10.16 2.28
CA TYR A 332 14.66 11.05 1.23
C TYR A 332 15.99 10.54 0.67
N ALA A 333 16.32 10.96 -0.54
CA ALA A 333 17.65 10.77 -1.10
C ALA A 333 18.68 11.64 -0.37
N SER A 334 19.83 11.05 -0.05
CA SER A 334 20.92 11.67 0.69
C SER A 334 22.21 11.57 -0.14
N PRO A 335 22.86 12.71 -0.48
CA PRO A 335 24.04 12.70 -1.34
C PRO A 335 25.24 12.08 -0.63
N VAL A 336 26.06 11.38 -1.40
CA VAL A 336 27.31 10.74 -0.98
C VAL A 336 28.40 11.22 -1.94
N TYR A 337 29.40 11.91 -1.40
CA TYR A 337 30.56 12.37 -2.17
C TYR A 337 31.31 11.19 -2.82
N PRO A 338 31.82 11.29 -4.06
CA PRO A 338 31.82 12.48 -4.92
C PRO A 338 30.55 12.66 -5.79
N LYS A 339 29.93 11.57 -6.24
CA LYS A 339 28.79 11.59 -7.20
C LYS A 339 27.87 10.38 -7.00
N HIS A 340 27.42 10.13 -5.79
CA HIS A 340 26.51 9.02 -5.49
C HIS A 340 25.41 9.46 -4.53
N TRP A 341 24.46 8.56 -4.31
CA TRP A 341 23.33 8.75 -3.44
C TRP A 341 23.12 7.56 -2.52
N SER A 342 22.32 7.82 -1.51
CA SER A 342 21.90 6.92 -0.46
C SER A 342 20.51 7.32 0.03
N VAL A 343 20.00 6.64 1.05
CA VAL A 343 18.75 7.01 1.70
C VAL A 343 18.98 7.57 3.10
N GLY A 344 18.24 8.61 3.44
CA GLY A 344 18.14 9.19 4.77
C GLY A 344 16.72 9.05 5.33
N VAL A 345 16.60 9.12 6.65
CA VAL A 345 15.35 9.09 7.39
C VAL A 345 15.35 10.18 8.43
N THR A 346 14.25 10.92 8.53
CA THR A 346 13.98 11.87 9.60
C THR A 346 12.68 11.49 10.30
N GLU A 347 12.75 11.35 11.62
CA GLU A 347 11.62 11.20 12.51
C GLU A 347 11.26 12.57 13.09
N VAL A 348 9.99 12.94 13.02
CA VAL A 348 9.43 14.12 13.67
C VAL A 348 8.37 13.66 14.65
N ILE A 349 8.56 13.98 15.93
CA ILE A 349 7.63 13.61 17.01
C ILE A 349 6.85 14.85 17.40
N LEU A 350 5.54 14.73 17.37
CA LEU A 350 4.58 15.77 17.70
C LEU A 350 3.71 15.32 18.87
N ASN A 351 3.30 16.26 19.71
CA ASN A 351 2.29 16.03 20.74
C ASN A 351 1.05 16.86 20.40
N SER A 352 -0.12 16.23 20.41
CA SER A 352 -1.42 16.88 20.33
C SER A 352 -2.03 16.86 21.74
N ALA A 353 -2.13 18.02 22.38
CA ALA A 353 -2.82 18.10 23.67
C ALA A 353 -4.33 17.85 23.46
N PRO A 354 -4.98 17.04 24.30
CA PRO A 354 -6.44 16.94 24.27
C PRO A 354 -7.00 18.32 24.59
N SER A 355 -7.96 18.78 23.80
CA SER A 355 -8.71 20.00 24.03
C SER A 355 -9.59 19.87 25.29
N SER A 356 -8.98 19.87 26.48
CA SER A 356 -9.72 19.94 27.73
C SER A 356 -10.25 21.35 27.92
N LEU A 357 -11.55 21.44 28.19
CA LEU A 357 -12.26 22.65 28.56
C LEU A 357 -11.54 23.39 29.71
N HIS A 358 -11.54 24.72 29.62
CA HIS A 358 -11.00 25.69 30.59
C HIS A 358 -9.49 25.99 30.51
N SER A 359 -9.05 26.62 29.41
CA SER A 359 -7.94 27.58 29.48
C SER A 359 -8.52 29.00 29.48
N THR A 360 -8.45 29.69 30.63
CA THR A 360 -8.85 31.10 30.79
C THR A 360 -7.81 32.08 30.24
N SER A 361 -6.81 31.61 29.50
CA SER A 361 -5.84 32.46 28.79
C SER A 361 -6.32 32.71 27.36
N SER A 362 -6.43 33.98 27.00
CA SER A 362 -6.86 34.51 25.70
C SER A 362 -5.91 34.24 24.52
N ASP A 363 -4.97 33.30 24.65
CA ASP A 363 -4.05 32.91 23.58
C ASP A 363 -4.47 31.52 23.05
N PRO A 364 -4.86 31.40 21.77
CA PRO A 364 -5.16 30.11 21.16
C PRO A 364 -3.83 29.40 20.84
N ALA A 365 -3.09 28.98 21.87
CA ALA A 365 -1.91 28.15 21.69
C ALA A 365 -2.32 26.89 20.90
N SER A 366 -1.72 26.71 19.72
CA SER A 366 -1.96 25.56 18.85
C SER A 366 -1.83 24.24 19.63
N ALA A 367 -2.77 23.31 19.47
CA ALA A 367 -2.79 22.06 20.23
C ALA A 367 -1.60 21.14 19.89
N ILE A 368 -0.96 21.36 18.73
CA ILE A 368 0.15 20.54 18.22
C ILE A 368 1.51 21.18 18.55
N ARG A 369 2.30 20.49 19.39
CA ARG A 369 3.66 20.87 19.77
C ARG A 369 4.70 19.94 19.15
N LEU A 370 5.76 20.50 18.56
CA LEU A 370 6.95 19.75 18.14
C LEU A 370 7.76 19.32 19.37
N ILE A 371 7.97 18.02 19.54
CA ILE A 371 8.78 17.45 20.63
C ILE A 371 10.24 17.29 20.18
N SER A 372 10.46 16.64 19.04
CA SER A 372 11.80 16.29 18.59
C SER A 372 11.84 16.04 17.09
N THR A 373 13.01 16.30 16.50
CA THR A 373 13.37 15.93 15.13
C THR A 373 14.68 15.16 15.19
N ARG A 374 14.69 13.91 14.70
CA ARG A 374 15.86 13.03 14.73
C ARG A 374 16.12 12.46 13.34
N SER A 375 17.36 12.55 12.87
CA SER A 375 17.72 12.09 11.53
C SER A 375 18.82 11.03 11.59
N THR A 376 18.79 10.11 10.63
CA THR A 376 19.84 9.13 10.38
C THR A 376 19.98 8.92 8.89
N ARG A 377 21.17 8.51 8.45
CA ARG A 377 21.43 8.11 7.06
C ARG A 377 21.78 6.64 7.01
N ALA A 378 21.61 6.01 5.84
CA ALA A 378 22.13 4.67 5.58
C ALA A 378 23.66 4.63 5.74
N PHE A 379 24.31 5.76 5.42
CA PHE A 379 25.74 5.97 5.56
C PHE A 379 25.98 7.17 6.46
N ASP A 380 26.54 6.92 7.63
CA ASP A 380 27.06 7.97 8.50
C ASP A 380 28.53 7.64 8.75
N LEU A 381 29.42 8.47 8.22
CA LEU A 381 30.86 8.26 8.34
C LEU A 381 31.31 8.81 9.71
N PRO A 382 31.70 7.95 10.67
CA PRO A 382 32.17 8.42 11.95
C PRO A 382 33.44 9.27 11.77
N PRO A 383 33.56 10.41 12.45
CA PRO A 383 34.78 11.21 12.40
C PRO A 383 35.94 10.47 13.09
N GLY A 384 37.17 10.65 12.58
CA GLY A 384 38.40 10.20 13.22
C GLY A 384 39.02 8.92 12.61
N TRP A 385 39.94 8.32 13.37
CA TRP A 385 40.66 7.12 12.96
C TRP A 385 39.87 5.87 13.33
N LEU A 386 39.83 4.91 12.41
CA LEU A 386 39.07 3.68 12.55
C LEU A 386 40.02 2.49 12.53
N ASP A 387 39.69 1.49 13.34
CA ASP A 387 40.35 0.18 13.25
C ASP A 387 39.96 -0.53 11.94
N THR A 388 40.72 -1.58 11.61
CA THR A 388 40.55 -2.34 10.38
C THR A 388 39.17 -3.00 10.27
N ALA A 389 38.57 -3.42 11.39
CA ALA A 389 37.26 -4.05 11.40
C ALA A 389 36.14 -3.06 11.08
N LYS A 390 36.16 -1.87 11.72
CA LYS A 390 35.20 -0.78 11.44
C LYS A 390 35.35 -0.28 10.00
N LEU A 391 36.58 -0.17 9.52
CA LEU A 391 36.87 0.24 8.15
C LEU A 391 36.30 -0.77 7.13
N ALA A 392 36.42 -2.08 7.38
CA ALA A 392 35.81 -3.12 6.54
C ALA A 392 34.28 -3.01 6.47
N VAL A 393 33.62 -2.81 7.62
CA VAL A 393 32.16 -2.61 7.67
C VAL A 393 31.74 -1.35 6.92
N LEU A 394 32.51 -0.26 7.04
CA LEU A 394 32.24 0.97 6.29
C LEU A 394 32.45 0.79 4.80
N HIS A 395 33.45 0.02 4.35
CA HIS A 395 33.63 -0.28 2.93
C HIS A 395 32.44 -1.04 2.36
N GLU A 396 31.92 -2.02 3.09
CA GLU A 396 30.73 -2.76 2.68
C GLU A 396 29.51 -1.84 2.56
N GLN A 397 29.31 -0.97 3.55
CA GLN A 397 28.26 0.05 3.50
C GLN A 397 28.48 1.00 2.30
N TRP A 398 29.68 1.53 2.12
CA TRP A 398 30.04 2.43 1.03
C TRP A 398 29.84 1.83 -0.36
N GLY A 399 29.99 0.51 -0.50
CA GLY A 399 29.72 -0.22 -1.74
C GLY A 399 28.25 -0.22 -2.16
N ARG A 400 27.31 0.13 -1.27
CA ARG A 400 25.86 0.15 -1.52
C ARG A 400 25.34 1.52 -1.97
N LYS A 401 26.20 2.53 -2.11
CA LYS A 401 25.81 3.80 -2.73
C LYS A 401 25.35 3.58 -4.18
N VAL A 402 24.43 4.40 -4.65
CA VAL A 402 23.86 4.29 -6.01
C VAL A 402 24.19 5.54 -6.82
N PHE A 403 24.20 5.46 -8.15
CA PHE A 403 24.47 6.63 -9.00
C PHE A 403 23.32 7.63 -8.99
N GLU A 404 22.09 7.14 -8.95
CA GLU A 404 20.87 7.93 -8.85
C GLU A 404 19.80 7.13 -8.11
N VAL A 405 18.80 7.84 -7.55
CA VAL A 405 17.68 7.23 -6.83
C VAL A 405 16.41 7.45 -7.65
N ALA A 406 15.86 6.39 -8.24
CA ALA A 406 14.58 6.44 -8.96
C ALA A 406 13.40 6.68 -7.99
N GLY A 407 13.47 6.06 -6.81
CA GLY A 407 12.39 6.13 -5.83
C GLY A 407 12.85 5.77 -4.43
N THR A 408 12.17 6.33 -3.43
CA THR A 408 12.26 5.84 -2.05
C THR A 408 10.88 5.80 -1.42
N GLN A 409 10.65 4.79 -0.58
CA GLN A 409 9.42 4.68 0.17
C GLN A 409 9.64 4.15 1.57
N THR A 410 8.79 4.57 2.50
CA THR A 410 8.76 4.04 3.84
C THR A 410 7.38 3.63 4.29
N ASP A 411 7.41 2.66 5.20
CA ASP A 411 6.28 2.13 5.93
C ASP A 411 6.39 2.51 7.43
N GLY A 412 7.30 3.42 7.76
CA GLY A 412 7.67 3.77 9.13
C GLY A 412 8.58 2.76 9.82
N ARG A 413 8.68 1.50 9.33
CA ARG A 413 9.59 0.47 9.83
C ARG A 413 10.62 0.05 8.79
N TRP A 414 10.21 -0.11 7.56
CA TRP A 414 11.00 -0.48 6.39
C TRP A 414 11.20 0.74 5.50
N VAL A 415 12.33 0.73 4.80
CA VAL A 415 12.68 1.73 3.80
C VAL A 415 13.22 1.03 2.58
N ILE A 416 12.70 1.40 1.42
CA ILE A 416 13.19 0.93 0.13
C ILE A 416 13.87 2.08 -0.58
N LEU A 417 15.01 1.78 -1.20
CA LEU A 417 15.67 2.64 -2.17
C LEU A 417 15.72 1.89 -3.50
N ALA A 418 15.14 2.47 -4.54
CA ALA A 418 15.27 2.01 -5.92
C ALA A 418 16.41 2.77 -6.60
N PRO A 419 17.45 2.08 -7.07
CA PRO A 419 18.50 2.71 -7.87
C PRO A 419 17.99 3.11 -9.27
N SER A 420 18.71 4.03 -9.89
CA SER A 420 18.64 4.37 -11.31
C SER A 420 20.06 4.53 -11.87
N ASP A 421 20.21 4.40 -13.19
CA ASP A 421 21.45 4.77 -13.89
C ASP A 421 21.33 6.16 -14.49
N SER A 422 22.41 6.93 -14.41
CA SER A 422 22.53 8.22 -15.08
C SER A 422 22.93 8.03 -16.55
N VAL A 423 22.10 7.39 -17.36
CA VAL A 423 22.26 7.52 -18.82
C VAL A 423 21.59 8.84 -19.21
N ALA A 424 22.36 9.91 -19.23
CA ALA A 424 21.89 11.17 -19.77
C ALA A 424 21.50 10.96 -21.26
N PRO A 425 20.32 11.45 -21.72
CA PRO A 425 19.89 11.26 -23.10
C PRO A 425 20.76 11.96 -24.17
N ASN A 426 21.78 12.75 -23.76
CA ASN A 426 22.48 13.69 -24.66
C ASN A 426 24.01 13.51 -24.78
N THR A 427 24.58 12.37 -24.41
CA THR A 427 25.98 12.08 -24.78
C THR A 427 26.03 11.15 -25.99
N PRO A 428 26.40 11.63 -27.20
CA PRO A 428 26.69 10.72 -28.29
C PRO A 428 27.89 9.87 -27.87
N SER A 429 27.65 8.58 -27.65
CA SER A 429 28.70 7.61 -27.38
C SER A 429 29.59 7.50 -28.61
N THR A 430 30.71 8.21 -28.63
CA THR A 430 31.84 7.92 -29.51
C THR A 430 32.54 6.65 -29.04
N SER A 431 31.86 5.53 -29.23
CA SER A 431 32.47 4.20 -29.22
C SER A 431 31.66 3.32 -30.15
N THR A 432 32.09 3.30 -31.41
CA THR A 432 31.79 2.25 -32.37
C THR A 432 32.09 0.89 -31.74
N THR A 433 31.13 -0.03 -31.87
CA THR A 433 31.14 -1.44 -31.41
C THR A 433 30.99 -1.64 -29.89
N GLY A 434 29.74 -1.65 -29.44
CA GLY A 434 29.33 -2.15 -28.14
C GLY A 434 27.82 -2.34 -28.14
N ILE A 435 27.37 -3.59 -28.11
CA ILE A 435 25.98 -3.99 -27.88
C ILE A 435 25.46 -3.17 -26.70
N LEU A 436 24.31 -2.48 -26.85
CA LEU A 436 23.59 -1.85 -25.75
C LEU A 436 23.56 -2.84 -24.59
N SER A 437 24.21 -2.56 -23.47
CA SER A 437 24.12 -3.46 -22.32
C SER A 437 22.64 -3.53 -21.95
N PRO A 438 21.95 -4.67 -22.13
CA PRO A 438 20.60 -4.81 -21.61
C PRO A 438 20.72 -4.58 -20.11
N PHE A 439 19.90 -3.67 -19.58
CA PHE A 439 19.99 -3.09 -18.24
C PHE A 439 20.65 -4.05 -17.22
N SER A 440 21.77 -3.64 -16.63
CA SER A 440 22.37 -4.39 -15.53
C SER A 440 21.32 -4.51 -14.42
N SER A 441 21.12 -5.70 -13.84
CA SER A 441 20.12 -5.91 -12.79
C SER A 441 20.27 -4.85 -11.70
N MET A 442 19.19 -4.12 -11.44
CA MET A 442 19.11 -3.03 -10.49
C MET A 442 18.30 -3.44 -9.26
N PRO A 443 18.90 -4.18 -8.31
CA PRO A 443 18.15 -4.65 -7.17
C PRO A 443 17.72 -3.49 -6.27
N LEU A 444 16.49 -3.59 -5.75
CA LEU A 444 16.02 -2.67 -4.72
C LEU A 444 16.80 -2.91 -3.43
N GLN A 445 17.18 -1.83 -2.74
CA GLN A 445 17.85 -1.94 -1.45
C GLN A 445 16.83 -1.82 -0.31
N LEU A 446 16.81 -2.83 0.57
CA LEU A 446 15.93 -2.87 1.74
C LEU A 446 16.69 -2.46 3.01
N TYR A 447 16.14 -1.49 3.73
CA TYR A 447 16.63 -1.03 5.02
C TYR A 447 15.55 -1.13 6.09
N ARG A 448 15.96 -1.38 7.33
CA ARG A 448 15.11 -1.38 8.51
C ARG A 448 15.42 -0.17 9.39
N ILE A 449 14.39 0.55 9.79
CA ILE A 449 14.46 1.63 10.76
C ILE A 449 14.30 1.02 12.15
N SER A 450 15.18 1.43 13.06
CA SER A 450 15.06 1.16 14.48
C SER A 450 15.06 2.49 15.22
N PHE A 451 13.99 2.75 15.97
CA PHE A 451 13.89 3.93 16.80
C PHE A 451 14.39 3.62 18.21
N PRO A 452 15.11 4.55 18.85
CA PRO A 452 15.44 4.42 20.26
C PRO A 452 14.16 4.35 21.09
N SER A 453 14.18 3.53 22.14
CA SER A 453 13.05 3.44 23.08
C SER A 453 12.79 4.81 23.72
N ALA A 454 11.55 5.04 24.16
CA ALA A 454 11.16 6.28 24.83
C ALA A 454 11.94 6.55 26.12
N THR A 455 12.53 5.52 26.73
CA THR A 455 13.40 5.61 27.92
C THR A 455 14.87 5.85 27.61
N ALA A 456 15.27 5.82 26.32
CA ALA A 456 16.64 6.05 25.93
C ALA A 456 17.03 7.54 26.10
N ASN A 457 18.31 7.79 26.36
CA ASN A 457 18.84 9.15 26.49
C ASN A 457 18.42 10.03 25.30
N SER A 458 18.18 11.31 25.55
CA SER A 458 17.74 12.30 24.54
C SER A 458 18.66 12.44 23.32
N SER A 459 19.90 11.94 23.40
CA SER A 459 20.88 11.90 22.31
C SER A 459 20.78 10.66 21.42
N ALA A 460 19.94 9.68 21.75
CA ALA A 460 19.83 8.47 20.95
C ALA A 460 19.17 8.79 19.60
N THR A 461 19.86 8.46 18.52
CA THR A 461 19.37 8.65 17.16
C THR A 461 18.70 7.37 16.63
N PRO A 462 17.73 7.49 15.72
CA PRO A 462 17.27 6.33 14.96
C PRO A 462 18.45 5.70 14.22
N LYS A 463 18.39 4.39 13.99
CA LYS A 463 19.39 3.68 13.20
C LYS A 463 18.73 3.06 11.98
N LEU A 464 19.35 3.29 10.83
CA LEU A 464 18.96 2.70 9.55
C LEU A 464 19.91 1.57 9.18
N THR A 465 19.43 0.34 9.21
CA THR A 465 20.25 -0.84 8.92
C THR A 465 19.87 -1.45 7.59
N PHE A 466 20.83 -1.60 6.68
CA PHE A 466 20.64 -2.42 5.49
C PHE A 466 20.31 -3.85 5.88
N VAL A 467 19.39 -4.47 5.14
CA VAL A 467 18.96 -5.85 5.37
C VAL A 467 19.32 -6.74 4.19
N ARG A 468 18.93 -6.38 2.96
CA ARG A 468 19.20 -7.17 1.75
C ARG A 468 18.89 -6.40 0.47
N ASN A 469 19.33 -6.97 -0.65
CA ASN A 469 18.94 -6.57 -2.00
C ASN A 469 17.76 -7.44 -2.47
N LEU A 470 16.76 -6.84 -3.12
CA LEU A 470 15.61 -7.52 -3.73
C LEU A 470 15.83 -7.60 -5.25
N HIS A 471 16.09 -8.80 -5.75
CA HIS A 471 16.46 -9.04 -7.15
C HIS A 471 15.26 -9.55 -7.93
N GLY A 472 14.81 -8.81 -8.94
CA GLY A 472 13.70 -9.20 -9.80
C GLY A 472 13.57 -8.30 -11.02
N HIS A 473 13.63 -6.97 -10.79
CA HIS A 473 13.66 -6.03 -11.90
C HIS A 473 14.96 -6.12 -12.70
N THR A 474 14.80 -6.09 -14.02
CA THR A 474 15.87 -6.03 -15.01
C THR A 474 16.37 -4.60 -15.21
N GLY A 475 15.56 -3.57 -14.89
CA GLY A 475 15.94 -2.16 -15.00
C GLY A 475 15.39 -1.26 -13.88
N PRO A 476 15.43 0.08 -14.08
CA PRO A 476 14.94 1.05 -13.10
C PRO A 476 13.45 0.88 -12.76
N THR A 477 13.10 1.27 -11.54
CA THR A 477 11.71 1.23 -11.06
C THR A 477 10.99 2.54 -11.34
N ALA A 478 9.82 2.47 -11.96
CA ALA A 478 8.96 3.60 -12.30
C ALA A 478 8.05 4.01 -11.12
N ALA A 479 7.56 3.05 -10.33
CA ALA A 479 6.70 3.32 -9.17
C ALA A 479 6.92 2.30 -8.04
N LEU A 480 6.74 2.76 -6.80
CA LEU A 480 6.85 1.96 -5.58
C LEU A 480 5.63 2.20 -4.68
N ALA A 481 5.11 1.12 -4.11
CA ALA A 481 4.19 1.15 -2.98
C ALA A 481 4.69 0.21 -1.86
N LEU A 482 4.52 0.61 -0.61
CA LEU A 482 5.03 -0.04 0.57
C LEU A 482 4.02 0.14 1.71
N ALA A 483 3.58 -0.99 2.27
CA ALA A 483 2.64 -1.05 3.37
C ALA A 483 2.80 -2.36 4.13
N ASP A 484 2.79 -2.29 5.45
CA ASP A 484 2.72 -3.44 6.36
C ASP A 484 3.76 -4.55 6.08
N GLY A 485 5.00 -4.16 5.80
CA GLY A 485 6.08 -5.11 5.48
C GLY A 485 5.95 -5.78 4.11
N ARG A 486 5.11 -5.27 3.22
CA ARG A 486 5.01 -5.66 1.81
C ARG A 486 5.43 -4.51 0.90
N CYS A 487 6.12 -4.82 -0.18
CA CYS A 487 6.41 -3.88 -1.26
C CYS A 487 5.79 -4.34 -2.57
N VAL A 488 5.30 -3.39 -3.36
CA VAL A 488 4.95 -3.56 -4.76
C VAL A 488 5.80 -2.59 -5.57
N SER A 489 6.49 -3.09 -6.58
CA SER A 489 7.36 -2.31 -7.45
C SER A 489 6.95 -2.50 -8.90
N VAL A 490 6.96 -1.40 -9.66
CA VAL A 490 6.62 -1.38 -11.09
C VAL A 490 7.85 -0.91 -11.85
N GLY A 491 8.36 -1.75 -12.76
CA GLY A 491 9.50 -1.44 -13.61
C GLY A 491 9.13 -0.50 -14.77
N HIS A 492 10.13 0.15 -15.35
CA HIS A 492 9.95 0.94 -16.58
C HIS A 492 9.48 0.10 -17.79
N ASP A 493 9.82 -1.18 -17.79
CA ASP A 493 9.39 -2.21 -18.74
C ASP A 493 7.93 -2.67 -18.51
N GLY A 494 7.26 -2.15 -17.48
CA GLY A 494 5.91 -2.53 -17.09
C GLY A 494 5.83 -3.80 -16.23
N SER A 495 6.97 -4.44 -15.91
CA SER A 495 7.01 -5.58 -14.99
C SER A 495 6.53 -5.18 -13.60
N ILE A 496 5.81 -6.07 -12.91
CA ILE A 496 5.33 -5.83 -11.54
C ILE A 496 5.79 -6.94 -10.63
N TRP A 497 6.45 -6.53 -9.54
CA TRP A 497 6.96 -7.42 -8.53
C TRP A 497 6.34 -7.12 -7.16
N VAL A 498 6.12 -8.18 -6.39
CA VAL A 498 5.65 -8.10 -5.00
C VAL A 498 6.66 -8.76 -4.08
N TRP A 499 6.88 -8.16 -2.91
CA TRP A 499 7.88 -8.60 -1.94
C TRP A 499 7.29 -8.70 -0.54
N ASP A 500 7.56 -9.82 0.13
CA ASP A 500 7.48 -9.88 1.60
C ASP A 500 8.84 -9.48 2.17
N LEU A 501 8.88 -8.37 2.89
CA LEU A 501 10.11 -7.80 3.42
C LEU A 501 10.59 -8.50 4.69
N GLU A 502 9.71 -9.15 5.44
CA GLU A 502 10.11 -9.96 6.59
C GLU A 502 10.75 -11.26 6.10
N ALA A 503 10.03 -12.01 5.26
CA ALA A 503 10.46 -13.31 4.75
C ALA A 503 11.59 -13.20 3.71
N GLY A 504 11.68 -12.07 3.01
CA GLY A 504 12.66 -11.87 1.93
C GLY A 504 12.30 -12.61 0.65
N THR A 505 11.02 -12.94 0.46
CA THR A 505 10.52 -13.62 -0.74
C THR A 505 9.92 -12.61 -1.70
N GLY A 506 10.11 -12.83 -3.00
CA GLY A 506 9.47 -12.04 -4.05
C GLY A 506 8.76 -12.91 -5.07
N ALA A 507 7.77 -12.33 -5.75
CA ALA A 507 7.09 -12.96 -6.87
C ALA A 507 6.81 -11.93 -7.97
N GLU A 508 6.97 -12.37 -9.21
CA GLU A 508 6.53 -11.62 -10.38
C GLU A 508 5.01 -11.77 -10.52
N VAL A 509 4.32 -10.65 -10.64
CA VAL A 509 2.85 -10.58 -10.82
C VAL A 509 2.49 -10.29 -12.27
N ALA A 510 3.32 -9.51 -12.96
CA ALA A 510 3.18 -9.23 -14.37
C ALA A 510 4.57 -9.19 -15.01
N PRO A 511 4.80 -9.91 -16.12
CA PRO A 511 6.07 -9.88 -16.81
C PRO A 511 6.32 -8.51 -17.46
N ALA A 512 7.57 -8.28 -17.86
CA ALA A 512 7.91 -7.21 -18.79
C ALA A 512 7.05 -7.33 -20.05
N ARG A 513 6.67 -6.21 -20.65
CA ARG A 513 5.94 -6.23 -21.93
C ARG A 513 6.88 -6.71 -23.04
N ASP A 514 6.45 -7.69 -23.82
CA ASP A 514 7.19 -8.17 -24.98
C ASP A 514 7.33 -7.02 -25.99
N GLU A 515 8.55 -6.80 -26.50
CA GLU A 515 8.87 -5.78 -27.51
C GLU A 515 8.29 -6.12 -28.90
N GLU A 516 7.55 -7.23 -29.04
CA GLU A 516 7.14 -7.80 -30.33
C GLU A 516 5.91 -7.15 -30.97
N ASP A 517 5.15 -6.30 -30.26
CA ASP A 517 4.06 -5.48 -30.84
C ASP A 517 4.62 -4.17 -31.46
N GLU A 518 5.71 -4.29 -32.22
CA GLU A 518 6.51 -3.18 -32.77
C GLU A 518 6.09 -2.79 -34.20
N ASP A 519 5.15 -1.85 -34.31
CA ASP A 519 4.89 -1.12 -35.57
C ASP A 519 4.96 0.40 -35.42
N SER A 520 5.51 0.92 -34.31
CA SER A 520 5.87 2.34 -34.25
C SER A 520 7.08 2.60 -33.36
N ILE A 521 8.09 3.22 -33.97
CA ILE A 521 9.20 3.94 -33.32
C ILE A 521 8.62 5.25 -32.74
N GLU A 522 7.49 5.20 -32.03
CA GLU A 522 7.09 6.27 -31.13
C GLU A 522 7.93 6.10 -29.86
N SER A 523 8.69 7.14 -29.57
CA SER A 523 10.05 7.11 -29.05
C SER A 523 10.19 6.39 -27.69
N MET A 524 11.31 5.68 -27.49
CA MET A 524 11.73 5.17 -26.18
C MET A 524 11.67 6.26 -25.09
N GLU A 525 11.93 7.52 -25.47
CA GLU A 525 11.80 8.71 -24.62
C GLU A 525 10.35 8.98 -24.16
N GLU A 526 9.36 8.83 -25.04
CA GLU A 526 7.95 8.93 -24.67
C GLU A 526 7.55 7.80 -23.71
N ARG A 527 8.00 6.56 -23.95
CA ARG A 527 7.80 5.43 -23.02
C ARG A 527 8.43 5.72 -21.66
N TRP A 528 9.64 6.28 -21.62
CA TRP A 528 10.28 6.74 -20.38
C TRP A 528 9.49 7.83 -19.67
N ALA A 529 9.00 8.84 -20.41
CA ALA A 529 8.21 9.94 -19.87
C ALA A 529 6.84 9.48 -19.34
N LEU A 530 6.24 8.45 -19.96
CA LEU A 530 5.01 7.83 -19.49
C LEU A 530 5.25 6.92 -18.28
N ALA A 531 6.35 6.17 -18.24
CA ALA A 531 6.76 5.39 -17.07
C ALA A 531 7.01 6.29 -15.86
N ALA A 532 7.59 7.49 -16.05
CA ALA A 532 7.74 8.48 -14.97
C ALA A 532 6.41 8.94 -14.35
N LYS A 533 5.28 8.72 -15.04
CA LYS A 533 3.93 9.03 -14.55
C LYS A 533 3.22 7.84 -13.91
N ALA A 534 3.87 6.67 -13.85
CA ALA A 534 3.29 5.47 -13.27
C ALA A 534 2.98 5.67 -11.77
N THR A 535 1.85 5.13 -11.34
CA THR A 535 1.49 5.07 -9.93
C THR A 535 1.01 3.68 -9.59
N VAL A 536 1.26 3.27 -8.34
CA VAL A 536 0.81 1.99 -7.82
C VAL A 536 0.35 2.16 -6.39
N VAL A 537 -0.74 1.48 -6.05
CA VAL A 537 -1.27 1.36 -4.68
C VAL A 537 -1.74 -0.06 -4.48
N PHE A 538 -1.74 -0.54 -3.24
CA PHE A 538 -2.23 -1.88 -2.94
C PHE A 538 -2.87 -1.95 -1.55
N ASP A 539 -3.75 -2.92 -1.39
CA ASP A 539 -4.30 -3.35 -0.11
C ASP A 539 -4.05 -4.86 0.07
N GLU A 540 -4.67 -5.50 1.06
CA GLU A 540 -4.47 -6.94 1.29
C GLU A 540 -4.96 -7.83 0.14
N ARG A 541 -5.91 -7.35 -0.67
CA ARG A 541 -6.61 -8.14 -1.68
C ARG A 541 -6.24 -7.73 -3.10
N ARG A 542 -5.77 -6.51 -3.32
CA ARG A 542 -5.63 -5.94 -4.67
C ARG A 542 -4.40 -5.09 -4.84
N ILE A 543 -3.87 -5.08 -6.05
CA ILE A 543 -2.93 -4.06 -6.55
C ILE A 543 -3.65 -3.25 -7.61
N ILE A 544 -3.52 -1.94 -7.56
CA ILE A 544 -4.01 -1.04 -8.61
C ILE A 544 -2.82 -0.23 -9.11
N ASN A 545 -2.60 -0.23 -10.41
CA ASN A 545 -1.59 0.61 -11.04
C ASN A 545 -2.20 1.45 -12.17
N ALA A 546 -1.65 2.64 -12.38
CA ALA A 546 -1.96 3.50 -13.51
C ALA A 546 -0.69 3.77 -14.31
N GLY A 547 -0.81 3.80 -15.64
CA GLY A 547 0.30 4.05 -16.57
C GLY A 547 -0.19 4.15 -18.01
N VAL A 548 0.67 3.78 -18.97
CA VAL A 548 0.40 3.87 -20.43
C VAL A 548 -0.91 3.18 -20.85
N GLY A 549 -1.30 2.10 -20.18
CA GLY A 549 -2.48 1.28 -20.53
C GLY A 549 -3.73 1.58 -19.72
N GLY A 550 -3.82 2.74 -19.06
CA GLY A 550 -4.92 3.10 -18.16
C GLY A 550 -4.75 2.54 -16.75
N VAL A 551 -5.87 2.44 -16.01
CA VAL A 551 -5.90 1.92 -14.64
C VAL A 551 -6.22 0.43 -14.67
N VAL A 552 -5.32 -0.39 -14.11
CA VAL A 552 -5.45 -1.84 -14.05
C VAL A 552 -5.55 -2.29 -12.59
N VAL A 553 -6.55 -3.11 -12.30
CA VAL A 553 -6.79 -3.74 -11.00
C VAL A 553 -6.37 -5.20 -11.09
N ARG A 554 -5.57 -5.65 -10.14
CA ARG A 554 -5.16 -7.05 -9.96
C ARG A 554 -5.70 -7.57 -8.65
N ASN A 555 -6.61 -8.53 -8.70
CA ASN A 555 -7.27 -9.11 -7.54
C ASN A 555 -6.64 -10.45 -7.14
N PHE A 556 -6.22 -10.56 -5.88
CA PHE A 556 -5.60 -11.76 -5.31
C PHE A 556 -6.62 -12.64 -4.58
N ASP A 557 -7.88 -12.22 -4.49
CA ASP A 557 -8.97 -13.04 -3.95
C ASP A 557 -9.69 -13.81 -5.06
N ILE A 558 -9.03 -14.86 -5.55
CA ILE A 558 -9.51 -15.78 -6.60
C ILE A 558 -9.74 -17.18 -6.05
#